data_AF-A0A9D0Z768-F1
#
_entry.id   AF-A0A9D0Z768-F1
#
_cell.length_a   1.000
_cell.length_b   1.000
_cell.length_c   1.000
_cell.angle_alpha   90.00
_cell.angle_beta   90.00
_cell.angle_gamma   90.00
#
_symmetry.space_group_name_H-M   'P 1'
#
loop_
_entity.id
_entity.type
_entity.pdbx_description
1 polymer ?
#
loop_
_entity_poly.entity_id
_entity_poly.type
_entity_poly.pdbx_seq_one_letter_code
_entity_poly.pdbx_strand_id
1 'polypeptide(L)'
;MKRIVILILALLLLAACAAEPQEAVAPSAPAAAVTPEADAPSTPPEPEEPPAPPEEETPAEPEEETPAAPVEDLPPEPWPAFLAGPAEGGYEFQSKTLGCSFTVPEEISQKVAVAGGVRYHDPEGTCLTFYYVPENGRYPLTMFYLVAATPRAAFFRPGSWYYSTQTGHPMVAIREDSLLFTMGPLGGSEIGREDPLWEDYTATYSAAGAALRETITVDSPSSLPTLDPAALSDAAQTLAAQGDGTMTREAAAQLVFDLLAAENKAQAYPLSYTDVTSGTEAAHAIAYLDSYGLLTRYARDGSALDGTKFRPGEAITRGEFAMLLHRLSFQPSPEFYYAVPADMDLEHWASSYVIYGWICGWLEADGSDLRPDDPITCTEAAQALRCVAEQGYPIPGVTN
;
A
#
# COMPACT_ATOMS: atom_id res chain seq x y z
N MET A 1 -11.05 -19.30 -41.46
CA MET A 1 -9.98 -20.09 -42.09
C MET A 1 -8.91 -20.34 -41.05
N LYS A 2 -8.46 -21.59 -40.97
CA LYS A 2 -7.59 -22.19 -39.94
C LYS A 2 -6.20 -21.54 -39.86
N ARG A 3 -5.59 -21.62 -38.66
CA ARG A 3 -4.22 -22.12 -38.32
C ARG A 3 -3.45 -21.17 -37.41
N ILE A 4 -2.63 -21.57 -36.43
CA ILE A 4 -2.27 -22.84 -35.75
C ILE A 4 -1.45 -22.36 -34.54
N VAL A 5 -1.72 -22.93 -33.36
CA VAL A 5 -0.90 -22.76 -32.14
C VAL A 5 0.25 -23.77 -32.22
N ILE A 6 1.49 -23.35 -31.90
CA ILE A 6 2.63 -24.26 -31.74
C ILE A 6 3.14 -24.16 -30.30
N LEU A 7 2.80 -25.18 -29.51
CA LEU A 7 3.55 -25.63 -28.33
C LEU A 7 4.67 -26.56 -28.82
N ILE A 8 5.89 -26.43 -28.29
CA ILE A 8 6.87 -27.52 -28.30
C ILE A 8 7.44 -27.71 -26.89
N LEU A 9 7.04 -28.83 -26.30
CA LEU A 9 7.60 -29.49 -25.13
C LEU A 9 8.63 -30.50 -25.63
N ALA A 10 9.84 -30.55 -25.06
CA ALA A 10 10.79 -31.62 -25.31
C ALA A 10 11.41 -32.08 -23.98
N LEU A 11 11.10 -33.32 -23.62
CA LEU A 11 11.62 -34.05 -22.48
C LEU A 11 11.95 -35.45 -23.01
N LEU A 12 13.20 -35.89 -22.89
CA LEU A 12 13.57 -37.30 -23.07
C LEU A 12 14.83 -37.64 -22.26
N LEU A 13 14.72 -38.82 -21.65
CA LEU A 13 15.47 -39.40 -20.54
C LEU A 13 16.54 -40.42 -21.01
N LEU A 14 17.46 -40.70 -20.07
CA LEU A 14 18.06 -42.02 -19.70
C LEU A 14 19.47 -42.45 -20.18
N ALA A 15 20.30 -42.71 -19.13
CA ALA A 15 21.20 -43.85 -18.89
C ALA A 15 22.55 -43.94 -19.66
N ALA A 16 23.66 -44.48 -19.15
CA ALA A 16 24.17 -44.89 -17.82
C ALA A 16 25.65 -45.37 -18.01
N CYS A 17 26.37 -45.58 -16.88
CA CYS A 17 27.62 -46.37 -16.67
C CYS A 17 28.97 -45.68 -16.93
N ALA A 18 29.80 -45.37 -15.92
CA ALA A 18 30.67 -46.22 -15.05
C ALA A 18 32.16 -46.08 -15.52
N ALA A 19 33.24 -45.99 -14.72
CA ALA A 19 33.51 -46.22 -13.30
C ALA A 19 34.81 -45.48 -12.85
N GLU A 20 34.79 -44.96 -11.61
CA GLU A 20 35.74 -45.04 -10.44
C GLU A 20 37.20 -45.58 -10.55
N PRO A 21 38.06 -45.55 -9.47
CA PRO A 21 38.00 -44.83 -8.16
C PRO A 21 39.37 -44.22 -7.70
N GLN A 22 39.40 -43.47 -6.57
CA GLN A 22 40.54 -43.55 -5.63
C GLN A 22 40.21 -43.18 -4.16
N GLU A 23 40.32 -44.22 -3.32
CA GLU A 23 40.77 -44.37 -1.92
C GLU A 23 40.35 -43.40 -0.79
N ALA A 24 39.55 -43.96 0.12
CA ALA A 24 39.43 -43.57 1.52
C ALA A 24 40.32 -44.47 2.41
N VAL A 25 40.92 -43.90 3.46
CA VAL A 25 41.67 -44.62 4.49
C VAL A 25 41.01 -44.42 5.86
N ALA A 26 40.64 -45.52 6.49
CA ALA A 26 40.49 -45.76 7.94
C ALA A 26 40.88 -47.26 8.12
N PRO A 27 41.37 -47.77 9.30
CA PRO A 27 40.73 -47.61 10.61
C PRO A 27 41.69 -47.72 11.84
N SER A 28 41.16 -47.63 13.07
CA SER A 28 41.61 -48.46 14.21
C SER A 28 40.66 -48.37 15.43
N ALA A 29 40.12 -49.53 15.81
CA ALA A 29 39.59 -49.90 17.14
C ALA A 29 40.64 -50.85 17.82
N PRO A 30 40.53 -51.42 19.06
CA PRO A 30 39.32 -51.74 19.84
C PRO A 30 39.37 -51.72 21.40
N ALA A 31 38.20 -52.07 21.96
CA ALA A 31 37.68 -52.47 23.29
C ALA A 31 38.57 -53.05 24.43
N ALA A 32 38.12 -52.81 25.69
CA ALA A 32 37.69 -53.81 26.73
C ALA A 32 37.76 -53.17 28.16
N ALA A 33 36.64 -52.93 28.86
CA ALA A 33 35.91 -53.82 29.78
C ALA A 33 36.56 -54.02 31.17
N VAL A 34 35.89 -53.62 32.26
CA VAL A 34 35.55 -54.41 33.49
C VAL A 34 34.52 -53.62 34.33
N THR A 35 33.48 -54.31 34.78
CA THR A 35 32.28 -53.90 35.53
C THR A 35 32.45 -53.99 37.08
N PRO A 36 31.45 -53.59 37.90
CA PRO A 36 31.61 -52.97 39.23
C PRO A 36 31.31 -53.88 40.45
N GLU A 37 31.54 -53.35 41.66
CA GLU A 37 31.02 -53.81 42.96
C GLU A 37 30.22 -52.62 43.56
N ALA A 38 28.90 -52.63 43.51
CA ALA A 38 27.95 -53.13 44.52
C ALA A 38 27.81 -52.22 45.76
N ASP A 39 26.76 -51.39 45.75
CA ASP A 39 25.87 -51.22 46.90
C ASP A 39 24.45 -50.88 46.39
N ALA A 40 23.44 -51.53 46.96
CA ALA A 40 22.02 -51.40 46.66
C ALA A 40 21.26 -51.13 47.99
N PRO A 41 19.94 -50.85 48.00
CA PRO A 41 19.04 -50.48 46.91
C PRO A 41 18.21 -49.21 47.22
N SER A 42 17.60 -48.64 46.19
CA SER A 42 16.29 -47.98 46.35
C SER A 42 15.35 -48.54 45.30
N THR A 43 14.16 -48.90 45.77
CA THR A 43 13.12 -49.69 45.11
C THR A 43 12.69 -49.08 43.77
N PRO A 44 12.58 -49.86 42.67
CA PRO A 44 12.04 -49.38 41.40
C PRO A 44 10.50 -49.30 41.44
N PRO A 45 9.87 -48.33 40.74
CA PRO A 45 8.45 -48.35 40.49
C PRO A 45 8.07 -49.40 39.44
N GLU A 46 6.82 -49.85 39.55
CA GLU A 46 6.12 -50.90 38.79
C GLU A 46 5.99 -50.55 37.29
N PRO A 47 5.96 -51.53 36.36
CA PRO A 47 5.90 -51.28 34.93
C PRO A 47 4.53 -50.72 34.49
N GLU A 48 4.54 -49.60 33.77
CA GLU A 48 3.37 -49.09 33.06
C GLU A 48 2.99 -50.03 31.91
N GLU A 49 1.69 -50.34 31.82
CA GLU A 49 1.11 -51.14 30.73
C GLU A 49 1.25 -50.45 29.36
N PRO A 50 1.40 -51.21 28.27
CA PRO A 50 1.46 -50.64 26.92
C PRO A 50 0.13 -49.96 26.54
N PRO A 51 0.18 -48.87 25.76
CA PRO A 51 -1.03 -48.14 25.37
C PRO A 51 -1.94 -49.00 24.49
N ALA A 52 -3.25 -48.86 24.72
CA ALA A 52 -4.30 -49.48 23.93
C ALA A 52 -4.24 -49.03 22.45
N PRO A 53 -4.68 -49.89 21.50
CA PRO A 53 -4.75 -49.51 20.09
C PRO A 53 -5.75 -48.36 19.87
N PRO A 54 -5.57 -47.53 18.83
CA PRO A 54 -6.43 -46.38 18.59
C PRO A 54 -7.85 -46.86 18.30
N GLU A 55 -8.81 -46.26 19.00
CA GLU A 55 -10.24 -46.43 18.72
C GLU A 55 -10.56 -45.88 17.33
N GLU A 56 -11.30 -46.64 16.53
CA GLU A 56 -11.82 -46.19 15.24
C GLU A 56 -12.68 -44.93 15.47
N GLU A 57 -12.26 -43.81 14.87
CA GLU A 57 -13.05 -42.58 14.87
C GLU A 57 -14.42 -42.87 14.26
N THR A 58 -15.45 -42.79 15.11
CA THR A 58 -16.84 -42.80 14.69
C THR A 58 -17.08 -41.53 13.87
N PRO A 59 -17.73 -41.58 12.70
CA PRO A 59 -17.96 -40.39 11.88
C PRO A 59 -18.67 -39.32 12.71
N ALA A 60 -18.11 -38.11 12.77
CA ALA A 60 -18.78 -36.96 13.35
C ALA A 60 -20.15 -36.80 12.68
N GLU A 61 -21.21 -36.81 13.50
CA GLU A 61 -22.53 -36.37 13.05
C GLU A 61 -22.40 -34.92 12.51
N PRO A 62 -23.10 -34.57 11.43
CA PRO A 62 -23.06 -33.20 10.91
C PRO A 62 -23.53 -32.27 12.03
N GLU A 63 -22.68 -31.32 12.42
CA GLU A 63 -23.09 -30.23 13.31
C GLU A 63 -24.30 -29.56 12.67
N GLU A 64 -25.46 -29.65 13.33
CA GLU A 64 -26.63 -28.87 12.96
C GLU A 64 -26.19 -27.40 12.97
N GLU A 65 -26.25 -26.76 11.80
CA GLU A 65 -26.14 -25.31 11.69
C GLU A 65 -27.07 -24.71 12.73
N THR A 66 -26.49 -24.12 13.77
CA THR A 66 -27.25 -23.30 14.70
C THR A 66 -27.85 -22.19 13.82
N PRO A 67 -29.19 -22.08 13.71
CA PRO A 67 -29.77 -21.05 12.87
C PRO A 67 -29.21 -19.72 13.36
N ALA A 68 -28.64 -18.94 12.44
CA ALA A 68 -28.28 -17.56 12.74
C ALA A 68 -29.47 -16.95 13.49
N ALA A 69 -29.21 -16.43 14.70
CA ALA A 69 -30.23 -15.73 15.45
C ALA A 69 -30.91 -14.76 14.47
N PRO A 70 -32.26 -14.73 14.40
CA PRO A 70 -32.93 -13.81 13.51
C PRO A 70 -32.34 -12.44 13.81
N VAL A 71 -31.81 -11.78 12.79
CA VAL A 71 -31.36 -10.39 12.88
C VAL A 71 -32.53 -9.66 13.51
N GLU A 72 -32.42 -9.34 14.81
CA GLU A 72 -33.44 -8.55 15.47
C GLU A 72 -33.56 -7.29 14.62
N ASP A 73 -34.79 -6.97 14.22
CA ASP A 73 -35.12 -5.72 13.53
C ASP A 73 -34.58 -4.59 14.41
N LEU A 74 -33.34 -4.17 14.14
CA LEU A 74 -32.78 -2.96 14.69
C LEU A 74 -33.79 -1.88 14.32
N PRO A 75 -34.32 -1.10 15.29
CA PRO A 75 -35.19 0.01 14.96
C PRO A 75 -34.48 0.85 13.88
N PRO A 76 -35.18 1.37 12.86
CA PRO A 76 -34.55 2.17 11.82
C PRO A 76 -33.92 3.40 12.49
N GLU A 77 -32.63 3.31 12.80
CA GLU A 77 -31.88 4.43 13.33
C GLU A 77 -31.95 5.56 12.31
N PRO A 78 -32.14 6.81 12.76
CA PRO A 78 -32.27 7.93 11.84
C PRO A 78 -31.03 8.03 10.95
N TRP A 79 -31.26 8.17 9.65
CA TRP A 79 -30.22 8.43 8.65
C TRP A 79 -29.35 9.63 9.04
N PRO A 80 -28.09 9.72 8.55
CA PRO A 80 -27.22 10.83 8.88
C PRO A 80 -27.89 12.16 8.54
N ALA A 81 -27.67 13.17 9.37
CA ALA A 81 -28.14 14.51 9.08
C ALA A 81 -27.40 15.03 7.84
N PHE A 82 -28.13 15.19 6.74
CA PHE A 82 -27.56 15.73 5.50
C PHE A 82 -27.20 17.20 5.66
N LEU A 83 -25.98 17.55 5.25
CA LEU A 83 -25.51 18.92 5.11
C LEU A 83 -26.14 19.57 3.88
N ALA A 84 -26.38 18.79 2.83
CA ALA A 84 -27.18 19.14 1.67
C ALA A 84 -27.98 17.91 1.21
N GLY A 85 -29.27 18.09 0.98
CA GLY A 85 -30.14 17.04 0.46
C GLY A 85 -30.42 17.22 -1.03
N PRO A 86 -31.24 16.32 -1.59
CA PRO A 86 -31.69 16.46 -2.96
C PRO A 86 -32.40 17.78 -3.23
N ALA A 87 -32.07 18.43 -4.34
CA ALA A 87 -32.64 19.70 -4.76
C ALA A 87 -32.81 19.76 -6.29
N GLU A 88 -33.75 20.56 -6.77
CA GLU A 88 -33.96 20.81 -8.20
C GLU A 88 -33.01 21.90 -8.72
N GLY A 89 -32.55 21.79 -9.97
CA GLY A 89 -31.81 22.86 -10.67
C GLY A 89 -30.29 22.88 -10.45
N GLY A 90 -29.70 21.87 -9.79
CA GLY A 90 -28.29 21.87 -9.43
C GLY A 90 -27.97 22.82 -8.28
N TYR A 91 -26.83 22.61 -7.62
CA TYR A 91 -26.39 23.47 -6.52
C TYR A 91 -24.88 23.44 -6.30
N GLU A 92 -24.35 24.50 -5.72
CA GLU A 92 -22.99 24.51 -5.18
C GLU A 92 -23.03 24.08 -3.70
N PHE A 93 -22.21 23.11 -3.34
CA PHE A 93 -21.99 22.70 -1.96
C PHE A 93 -20.69 23.31 -1.43
N GLN A 94 -20.71 23.81 -0.19
CA GLN A 94 -19.53 24.36 0.46
C GLN A 94 -19.30 23.67 1.82
N SER A 95 -18.10 23.14 2.03
CA SER A 95 -17.62 22.63 3.30
C SER A 95 -16.62 23.58 3.94
N LYS A 96 -17.03 24.23 5.03
CA LYS A 96 -16.10 25.02 5.86
C LYS A 96 -15.10 24.12 6.59
N THR A 97 -15.49 22.90 6.94
CA THR A 97 -14.63 21.95 7.65
C THR A 97 -13.48 21.48 6.79
N LEU A 98 -13.72 21.22 5.49
CA LEU A 98 -12.67 20.79 4.55
C LEU A 98 -12.05 21.95 3.76
N GLY A 99 -12.59 23.17 3.88
CA GLY A 99 -12.14 24.33 3.10
C GLY A 99 -12.30 24.10 1.60
N CYS A 100 -13.43 23.54 1.17
CA CYS A 100 -13.68 23.24 -0.24
C CYS A 100 -15.12 23.56 -0.67
N SER A 101 -15.31 23.78 -1.97
CA SER A 101 -16.62 23.79 -2.62
C SER A 101 -16.62 22.93 -3.88
N PHE A 102 -17.79 22.44 -4.29
CA PHE A 102 -17.98 21.72 -5.55
C PHE A 102 -19.43 21.84 -6.02
N THR A 103 -19.68 21.55 -7.30
CA THR A 103 -21.02 21.62 -7.90
C THR A 103 -21.65 20.23 -7.96
N VAL A 104 -22.92 20.15 -7.54
CA VAL A 104 -23.82 19.03 -7.85
C VAL A 104 -24.67 19.43 -9.05
N PRO A 105 -24.50 18.79 -10.22
CA PRO A 105 -25.19 19.21 -11.44
C PRO A 105 -26.68 18.89 -11.41
N GLU A 106 -27.46 19.66 -12.17
CA GLU A 106 -28.93 19.54 -12.27
C GLU A 106 -29.40 18.11 -12.57
N GLU A 107 -28.67 17.39 -13.42
CA GLU A 107 -28.99 16.01 -13.82
C GLU A 107 -29.12 15.04 -12.63
N ILE A 108 -28.34 15.25 -11.57
CA ILE A 108 -28.28 14.36 -10.40
C ILE A 108 -28.70 15.01 -9.11
N SER A 109 -28.98 16.33 -9.10
CA SER A 109 -29.18 17.07 -7.86
C SER A 109 -30.40 16.61 -7.08
N GLN A 110 -31.40 16.02 -7.73
CA GLN A 110 -32.56 15.39 -7.08
C GLN A 110 -32.30 13.97 -6.55
N LYS A 111 -31.09 13.44 -6.74
CA LYS A 111 -30.69 12.08 -6.38
C LYS A 111 -29.47 12.03 -5.47
N VAL A 112 -28.89 13.18 -5.11
CA VAL A 112 -27.65 13.25 -4.33
C VAL A 112 -27.89 14.01 -3.03
N ALA A 113 -27.43 13.41 -1.93
CA ALA A 113 -27.27 14.06 -0.65
C ALA A 113 -25.82 13.99 -0.17
N VAL A 114 -25.40 14.94 0.64
CA VAL A 114 -24.06 15.04 1.21
C VAL A 114 -24.18 15.08 2.73
N ALA A 115 -23.44 14.22 3.43
CA ALA A 115 -23.30 14.24 4.88
C ALA A 115 -21.83 14.46 5.29
N GLY A 116 -21.61 14.89 6.53
CA GLY A 116 -20.28 14.89 7.14
C GLY A 116 -19.97 13.54 7.80
N GLY A 117 -18.70 13.14 7.79
CA GLY A 117 -18.24 11.88 8.37
C GLY A 117 -18.62 10.65 7.53
N VAL A 118 -18.25 9.46 8.01
CA VAL A 118 -18.77 8.18 7.50
C VAL A 118 -19.75 7.61 8.52
N ARG A 119 -20.83 7.02 8.04
CA ARG A 119 -21.76 6.33 8.94
C ARG A 119 -21.00 5.20 9.67
N TYR A 120 -21.17 5.12 10.98
CA TYR A 120 -20.49 4.15 11.87
C TYR A 120 -18.97 4.29 11.98
N HIS A 121 -18.37 5.26 11.29
CA HIS A 121 -16.95 5.54 11.35
C HIS A 121 -16.73 7.04 11.15
N ASP A 122 -16.51 7.79 12.22
CA ASP A 122 -16.21 9.21 12.11
C ASP A 122 -14.70 9.41 12.27
N PRO A 123 -13.92 9.45 11.16
CA PRO A 123 -12.51 9.78 11.23
C PRO A 123 -12.39 11.28 11.53
N GLU A 124 -12.57 11.63 12.79
CA GLU A 124 -12.37 12.98 13.36
C GLU A 124 -13.11 14.12 12.62
N GLY A 125 -14.19 13.82 11.87
CA GLY A 125 -14.96 14.79 11.09
C GLY A 125 -14.28 15.31 9.81
N THR A 126 -13.17 14.70 9.36
CA THR A 126 -12.39 15.19 8.20
C THR A 126 -12.82 14.60 6.86
N CYS A 127 -14.08 14.18 6.74
CA CYS A 127 -14.61 13.71 5.47
C CYS A 127 -16.07 14.12 5.20
N LEU A 128 -16.45 14.06 3.93
CA LEU A 128 -17.82 14.15 3.45
C LEU A 128 -18.20 12.83 2.78
N THR A 129 -19.42 12.35 2.99
CA THR A 129 -19.97 11.18 2.33
C THR A 129 -21.10 11.58 1.38
N PHE A 130 -21.04 11.08 0.15
CA PHE A 130 -22.09 11.25 -0.84
C PHE A 130 -23.07 10.08 -0.74
N TYR A 131 -24.36 10.39 -0.80
CA TYR A 131 -25.46 9.44 -0.77
C TYR A 131 -26.30 9.57 -2.03
N TYR A 132 -26.64 8.42 -2.62
CA TYR A 132 -27.65 8.30 -3.64
C TYR A 132 -29.02 8.18 -2.96
N VAL A 133 -29.94 9.06 -3.34
CA VAL A 133 -31.30 9.13 -2.81
C VAL A 133 -32.27 8.75 -3.94
N PRO A 134 -32.78 7.51 -3.97
CA PRO A 134 -33.66 7.06 -5.03
C PRO A 134 -35.03 7.76 -4.98
N GLU A 135 -35.58 8.07 -6.15
CA GLU A 135 -36.87 8.78 -6.30
C GLU A 135 -38.06 8.03 -5.71
N ASN A 136 -37.96 6.69 -5.61
CA ASN A 136 -39.05 5.83 -5.13
C ASN A 136 -39.18 5.81 -3.59
N GLY A 137 -38.43 6.62 -2.87
CA GLY A 137 -38.50 6.71 -1.40
C GLY A 137 -37.88 5.51 -0.68
N ARG A 138 -37.09 4.68 -1.37
CA ARG A 138 -36.15 3.75 -0.72
C ARG A 138 -35.15 4.57 0.11
N TYR A 139 -34.61 3.93 1.13
CA TYR A 139 -33.60 4.55 1.97
C TYR A 139 -32.36 5.03 1.16
N PRO A 140 -31.69 6.12 1.57
CA PRO A 140 -30.46 6.60 0.94
C PRO A 140 -29.36 5.56 0.97
N LEU A 141 -28.62 5.42 -0.12
CA LEU A 141 -27.58 4.43 -0.34
C LEU A 141 -26.24 5.14 -0.47
N THR A 142 -25.22 4.67 0.25
CA THR A 142 -23.89 5.27 0.27
C THR A 142 -23.23 5.15 -1.10
N MET A 143 -22.68 6.25 -1.61
CA MET A 143 -21.91 6.27 -2.85
C MET A 143 -20.42 6.09 -2.55
N PHE A 144 -19.66 5.66 -3.58
CA PHE A 144 -18.21 5.45 -3.47
C PHE A 144 -17.37 6.75 -3.43
N TYR A 145 -17.91 7.90 -3.01
CA TYR A 145 -17.15 9.15 -2.92
C TYR A 145 -17.19 9.71 -1.51
N LEU A 146 -16.22 9.25 -0.72
CA LEU A 146 -15.82 9.96 0.48
C LEU A 146 -14.78 11.01 0.10
N VAL A 147 -15.07 12.31 0.30
CA VAL A 147 -14.04 13.34 0.18
C VAL A 147 -13.36 13.47 1.53
N ALA A 148 -12.12 13.03 1.63
CA ALA A 148 -11.35 13.05 2.85
C ALA A 148 -10.23 14.09 2.76
N ALA A 149 -9.91 14.72 3.89
CA ALA A 149 -8.74 15.58 4.03
C ALA A 149 -7.72 14.96 4.99
N THR A 150 -6.44 15.06 4.62
CA THR A 150 -5.32 14.66 5.48
C THR A 150 -4.18 15.65 5.35
N PRO A 151 -3.41 15.93 6.42
CA PRO A 151 -2.20 16.74 6.30
C PRO A 151 -1.28 16.18 5.22
N ARG A 152 -0.68 17.05 4.40
CA ARG A 152 0.18 16.60 3.27
C ARG A 152 1.28 15.62 3.72
N ALA A 153 1.95 15.93 4.82
CA ALA A 153 3.02 15.10 5.38
C ALA A 153 2.55 13.76 5.99
N ALA A 154 1.25 13.62 6.27
CA ALA A 154 0.67 12.44 6.91
C ALA A 154 -0.01 11.48 5.92
N PHE A 155 -0.09 11.82 4.63
CA PHE A 155 -0.81 11.04 3.63
C PHE A 155 -0.39 9.55 3.64
N PHE A 156 0.91 9.28 3.71
CA PHE A 156 1.47 7.93 3.70
C PHE A 156 1.71 7.33 5.10
N ARG A 157 1.10 7.87 6.16
CA ARG A 157 1.30 7.35 7.52
C ARG A 157 0.47 6.06 7.75
N PRO A 158 1.10 4.93 8.11
CA PRO A 158 0.41 3.73 8.54
C PRO A 158 -0.56 4.00 9.69
N GLY A 159 -1.68 3.27 9.72
CA GLY A 159 -2.72 3.44 10.74
C GLY A 159 -3.69 4.60 10.49
N SER A 160 -3.47 5.42 9.43
CA SER A 160 -4.54 6.28 8.93
C SER A 160 -5.72 5.42 8.48
N TRP A 161 -6.95 5.88 8.69
CA TRP A 161 -8.16 5.08 8.44
C TRP A 161 -8.35 4.63 6.99
N TYR A 162 -7.69 5.30 6.04
CA TYR A 162 -7.65 4.98 4.61
C TYR A 162 -6.35 4.27 4.18
N TYR A 163 -5.41 4.01 5.10
CA TYR A 163 -4.08 3.53 4.72
C TYR A 163 -4.13 2.10 4.14
N SER A 164 -4.94 1.23 4.73
CA SER A 164 -5.07 -0.19 4.36
C SER A 164 -6.22 -0.50 3.41
N THR A 165 -6.91 0.53 2.90
CA THR A 165 -8.03 0.33 2.00
C THR A 165 -7.51 0.08 0.58
N GLN A 166 -7.88 -1.06 -0.01
CA GLN A 166 -7.51 -1.42 -1.39
C GLN A 166 -8.17 -0.52 -2.45
N THR A 167 -9.06 0.39 -2.03
CA THR A 167 -9.64 1.40 -2.91
C THR A 167 -8.60 2.45 -3.27
N GLY A 168 -8.52 2.80 -4.55
CA GLY A 168 -7.68 3.92 -4.97
C GLY A 168 -8.08 5.22 -4.24
N HIS A 169 -7.08 6.05 -3.96
CA HIS A 169 -7.24 7.37 -3.32
C HIS A 169 -6.91 8.49 -4.31
N PRO A 170 -7.64 8.64 -5.45
CA PRO A 170 -7.30 9.67 -6.41
C PRO A 170 -7.49 11.03 -5.74
N MET A 171 -6.43 11.83 -5.85
CA MET A 171 -6.43 13.20 -5.34
C MET A 171 -7.34 14.06 -6.19
N VAL A 172 -8.18 14.86 -5.53
CA VAL A 172 -9.14 15.76 -6.19
C VAL A 172 -8.78 17.23 -6.00
N ALA A 173 -8.10 17.58 -4.91
CA ALA A 173 -7.58 18.93 -4.71
C ALA A 173 -6.43 18.94 -3.69
N ILE A 174 -5.65 20.02 -3.68
CA ILE A 174 -4.53 20.21 -2.75
C ILE A 174 -4.60 21.61 -2.17
N ARG A 175 -4.47 21.66 -0.85
CA ARG A 175 -4.34 22.87 -0.05
C ARG A 175 -2.89 23.03 0.42
N GLU A 176 -2.55 24.22 0.90
CA GLU A 176 -1.23 24.48 1.49
C GLU A 176 -0.90 23.55 2.68
N ASP A 177 -1.90 23.05 3.39
CA ASP A 177 -1.77 22.23 4.61
C ASP A 177 -2.29 20.78 4.44
N SER A 178 -3.22 20.53 3.52
CA SER A 178 -3.87 19.22 3.35
C SER A 178 -3.99 18.75 1.90
N LEU A 179 -4.13 17.44 1.72
CA LEU A 179 -4.55 16.80 0.48
C LEU A 179 -6.02 16.41 0.60
N LEU A 180 -6.80 16.66 -0.44
CA LEU A 180 -8.15 16.14 -0.58
C LEU A 180 -8.14 15.02 -1.62
N PHE A 181 -8.70 13.87 -1.25
CA PHE A 181 -8.80 12.70 -2.12
C PHE A 181 -10.18 12.07 -1.98
N THR A 182 -10.56 11.30 -2.99
CA THR A 182 -11.77 10.48 -2.92
C THR A 182 -11.45 9.04 -2.58
N MET A 183 -12.38 8.36 -1.94
CA MET A 183 -12.27 6.93 -1.63
C MET A 183 -13.61 6.24 -1.82
N GLY A 184 -13.56 4.94 -2.19
CA GLY A 184 -14.73 4.07 -2.24
C GLY A 184 -15.37 3.76 -0.89
N PRO A 185 -16.55 3.12 -0.86
CA PRO A 185 -17.34 2.91 0.32
C PRO A 185 -16.62 1.90 1.19
N LEU A 186 -16.62 2.18 2.48
CA LEU A 186 -16.16 1.23 3.47
C LEU A 186 -17.22 0.13 3.61
N GLY A 187 -16.85 -1.12 3.31
CA GLY A 187 -17.75 -2.28 3.43
C GLY A 187 -18.48 -2.70 2.16
N GLY A 188 -18.17 -2.12 1.00
CA GLY A 188 -18.72 -2.53 -0.30
C GLY A 188 -19.98 -1.77 -0.73
N SER A 189 -20.64 -2.26 -1.79
CA SER A 189 -21.84 -1.62 -2.37
C SER A 189 -23.11 -2.12 -1.70
N GLU A 190 -23.99 -1.20 -1.31
CA GLU A 190 -25.35 -1.54 -0.84
C GLU A 190 -26.30 -1.92 -1.99
N ILE A 191 -25.90 -1.66 -3.25
CA ILE A 191 -26.63 -2.03 -4.47
C ILE A 191 -25.79 -3.06 -5.25
N GLY A 192 -26.36 -4.23 -5.50
CA GLY A 192 -25.77 -5.25 -6.39
C GLY A 192 -26.20 -5.07 -7.85
N ARG A 193 -25.53 -5.76 -8.79
CA ARG A 193 -25.82 -5.65 -10.24
C ARG A 193 -27.25 -6.02 -10.65
N GLU A 194 -27.90 -6.87 -9.87
CA GLU A 194 -29.27 -7.32 -10.14
C GLU A 194 -30.33 -6.40 -9.52
N ASP A 195 -29.92 -5.38 -8.76
CA ASP A 195 -30.85 -4.42 -8.17
C ASP A 195 -31.42 -3.52 -9.28
N PRO A 196 -32.75 -3.29 -9.33
CA PRO A 196 -33.35 -2.41 -10.33
C PRO A 196 -32.82 -0.97 -10.32
N LEU A 197 -32.22 -0.51 -9.22
CA LEU A 197 -31.59 0.80 -9.11
C LEU A 197 -30.15 0.83 -9.62
N TRP A 198 -29.55 -0.31 -9.99
CA TRP A 198 -28.13 -0.40 -10.34
C TRP A 198 -27.73 0.55 -11.47
N GLU A 199 -28.52 0.62 -12.55
CA GLU A 199 -28.21 1.51 -13.67
C GLU A 199 -28.28 3.00 -13.26
N ASP A 200 -29.34 3.40 -12.55
CA ASP A 200 -29.52 4.80 -12.11
C ASP A 200 -28.47 5.21 -11.06
N TYR A 201 -28.16 4.31 -10.14
CA TYR A 201 -27.11 4.49 -9.14
C TYR A 201 -25.74 4.64 -9.80
N THR A 202 -25.38 3.76 -10.75
CA THR A 202 -24.07 3.82 -11.42
C THR A 202 -23.93 5.04 -12.34
N ALA A 203 -25.02 5.48 -12.97
CA ALA A 203 -25.04 6.73 -13.73
C ALA A 203 -24.87 7.95 -12.81
N THR A 204 -25.67 8.04 -11.74
CA THR A 204 -25.59 9.10 -10.74
C THR A 204 -24.21 9.16 -10.09
N TYR A 205 -23.66 7.99 -9.78
CA TYR A 205 -22.29 7.78 -9.33
C TYR A 205 -21.27 8.39 -10.29
N SER A 206 -21.27 7.95 -11.54
CA SER A 206 -20.29 8.42 -12.52
C SER A 206 -20.36 9.94 -12.73
N ALA A 207 -21.58 10.49 -12.77
CA ALA A 207 -21.81 11.93 -12.91
C ALA A 207 -21.35 12.73 -11.68
N ALA A 208 -21.62 12.25 -10.46
CA ALA A 208 -21.14 12.90 -9.24
C ALA A 208 -19.60 12.93 -9.18
N GLY A 209 -18.95 11.82 -9.52
CA GLY A 209 -17.49 11.72 -9.54
C GLY A 209 -16.84 12.58 -10.61
N ALA A 210 -17.47 12.72 -11.79
CA ALA A 210 -17.01 13.65 -12.81
C ALA A 210 -17.16 15.10 -12.36
N ALA A 211 -18.35 15.49 -11.88
CA ALA A 211 -18.62 16.84 -11.41
C ALA A 211 -17.68 17.25 -10.27
N LEU A 212 -17.42 16.36 -9.31
CA LEU A 212 -16.49 16.61 -8.22
C LEU A 212 -15.07 16.88 -8.75
N ARG A 213 -14.54 16.03 -9.64
CA ARG A 213 -13.20 16.22 -10.22
C ARG A 213 -13.07 17.49 -11.06
N GLU A 214 -14.15 17.91 -11.72
CA GLU A 214 -14.14 19.06 -12.63
C GLU A 214 -14.37 20.38 -11.91
N THR A 215 -15.10 20.38 -10.78
CA THR A 215 -15.60 21.60 -10.15
C THR A 215 -15.11 21.84 -8.74
N ILE A 216 -14.40 20.89 -8.12
CA ILE A 216 -13.89 21.10 -6.77
C ILE A 216 -12.90 22.28 -6.74
N THR A 217 -13.13 23.17 -5.80
CA THR A 217 -12.20 24.25 -5.46
C THR A 217 -11.88 24.19 -3.98
N VAL A 218 -10.72 24.74 -3.60
CA VAL A 218 -10.26 24.75 -2.22
C VAL A 218 -9.74 26.10 -1.80
N ASP A 219 -9.88 26.40 -0.51
CA ASP A 219 -9.25 27.54 0.13
C ASP A 219 -7.73 27.31 0.24
N SER A 220 -6.94 28.34 -0.08
CA SER A 220 -5.47 28.27 -0.11
C SER A 220 -4.94 27.11 -0.99
N PRO A 221 -5.19 27.14 -2.31
CA PRO A 221 -4.79 26.08 -3.21
C PRO A 221 -3.26 25.96 -3.30
N SER A 222 -2.78 24.74 -3.49
CA SER A 222 -1.37 24.42 -3.73
C SER A 222 -1.25 23.37 -4.85
N SER A 223 -0.04 23.01 -5.24
CA SER A 223 0.22 22.14 -6.40
C SER A 223 0.58 20.71 -5.99
N LEU A 224 0.27 19.74 -6.86
CA LEU A 224 0.81 18.37 -6.76
C LEU A 224 2.13 18.34 -7.51
N PRO A 225 3.25 17.90 -6.91
CA PRO A 225 4.42 17.55 -7.69
C PRO A 225 4.12 16.41 -8.66
N THR A 226 4.50 16.61 -9.93
CA THR A 226 4.47 15.57 -10.96
C THR A 226 5.88 15.30 -11.46
N LEU A 227 6.17 14.06 -11.87
CA LEU A 227 7.44 13.71 -12.47
C LEU A 227 7.55 14.19 -13.92
N ASP A 228 8.75 14.63 -14.31
CA ASP A 228 9.10 14.84 -15.71
C ASP A 228 9.74 13.56 -16.29
N PRO A 229 9.09 12.85 -17.23
CA PRO A 229 9.62 11.62 -17.83
C PRO A 229 10.96 11.80 -18.56
N ALA A 230 11.22 12.97 -19.13
CA ALA A 230 12.49 13.26 -19.78
C ALA A 230 13.60 13.40 -18.73
N ALA A 231 13.34 14.17 -17.66
CA ALA A 231 14.27 14.31 -16.54
C ALA A 231 14.58 12.96 -15.87
N LEU A 232 13.58 12.08 -15.73
CA LEU A 232 13.78 10.71 -15.22
C LEU A 232 14.75 9.92 -16.08
N SER A 233 14.58 9.97 -17.39
CA SER A 233 15.43 9.23 -18.35
C SER A 233 16.87 9.75 -18.35
N ASP A 234 17.06 11.06 -18.20
CA ASP A 234 18.38 11.69 -18.14
C ASP A 234 19.09 11.40 -16.80
N ALA A 235 18.34 11.42 -15.69
CA ALA A 235 18.83 11.03 -14.38
C ALA A 235 19.26 9.55 -14.36
N ALA A 236 18.46 8.66 -14.95
CA ALA A 236 18.79 7.25 -15.06
C ALA A 236 20.12 7.02 -15.82
N GLN A 237 20.32 7.72 -16.94
CA GLN A 237 21.59 7.65 -17.69
C GLN A 237 22.78 8.19 -16.88
N THR A 238 22.58 9.29 -16.17
CA THR A 238 23.62 9.91 -15.33
C THR A 238 24.04 8.98 -14.19
N LEU A 239 23.08 8.35 -13.52
CA LEU A 239 23.35 7.39 -12.45
C LEU A 239 24.00 6.11 -12.98
N ALA A 240 23.56 5.59 -14.12
CA ALA A 240 24.17 4.42 -14.74
C ALA A 240 25.66 4.64 -15.08
N ALA A 241 26.04 5.86 -15.46
CA ALA A 241 27.44 6.20 -15.72
C ALA A 241 28.32 6.22 -14.45
N GLN A 242 27.73 6.30 -13.25
CA GLN A 242 28.44 6.26 -11.98
C GLN A 242 28.71 4.82 -11.48
N GLY A 243 28.06 3.81 -12.07
CA GLY A 243 28.26 2.40 -11.74
C GLY A 243 27.82 2.03 -10.32
N ASP A 244 28.59 1.18 -9.66
CA ASP A 244 28.24 0.58 -8.36
C ASP A 244 28.52 1.50 -7.15
N GLY A 245 28.81 2.79 -7.39
CA GLY A 245 28.86 3.79 -6.34
C GLY A 245 27.50 3.96 -5.66
N THR A 246 27.49 4.48 -4.44
CA THR A 246 26.25 4.75 -3.68
C THR A 246 26.00 6.26 -3.59
N MET A 247 24.76 6.64 -3.34
CA MET A 247 24.38 8.04 -3.11
C MET A 247 23.94 8.27 -1.66
N THR A 248 24.17 9.48 -1.15
CA THR A 248 23.69 9.85 0.18
C THR A 248 22.20 10.15 0.16
N ARG A 249 21.55 10.13 1.35
CA ARG A 249 20.16 10.57 1.52
C ARG A 249 19.93 12.00 1.04
N GLU A 250 20.90 12.89 1.27
CA GLU A 250 20.86 14.27 0.76
C GLU A 250 20.88 14.32 -0.77
N ALA A 251 21.78 13.56 -1.40
CA ALA A 251 21.88 13.50 -2.85
C ALA A 251 20.60 12.90 -3.48
N ALA A 252 20.00 11.89 -2.86
CA ALA A 252 18.74 11.31 -3.31
C ALA A 252 17.56 12.29 -3.18
N ALA A 253 17.49 13.06 -2.08
CA ALA A 253 16.48 14.09 -1.91
C ALA A 253 16.60 15.19 -2.97
N GLN A 254 17.83 15.65 -3.26
CA GLN A 254 18.07 16.64 -4.32
C GLN A 254 17.69 16.08 -5.70
N LEU A 255 18.14 14.86 -6.01
CA LEU A 255 17.79 14.18 -7.26
C LEU A 255 16.29 14.14 -7.48
N VAL A 256 15.53 13.64 -6.49
CA VAL A 256 14.07 13.54 -6.61
C VAL A 256 13.41 14.91 -6.67
N PHE A 257 13.88 15.88 -5.90
CA PHE A 257 13.38 17.25 -6.02
C PHE A 257 13.57 17.80 -7.43
N ASP A 258 14.71 17.56 -8.07
CA ASP A 258 15.00 18.04 -9.43
C ASP A 258 14.13 17.35 -10.50
N LEU A 259 13.73 16.10 -10.27
CA LEU A 259 12.82 15.35 -11.14
C LEU A 259 11.37 15.85 -11.11
N LEU A 260 10.99 16.62 -10.08
CA LEU A 260 9.63 17.10 -9.89
C LEU A 260 9.37 18.42 -10.62
N ALA A 261 8.17 18.56 -11.17
CA ALA A 261 7.59 19.80 -11.65
C ALA A 261 6.38 20.17 -10.77
N ALA A 262 6.38 21.38 -10.20
CA ALA A 262 5.24 21.94 -9.47
C ALA A 262 5.41 23.46 -9.37
N GLU A 263 4.30 24.21 -9.37
CA GLU A 263 4.33 25.68 -9.29
C GLU A 263 4.83 26.19 -7.93
N ASN A 264 4.63 25.39 -6.89
CA ASN A 264 5.01 25.71 -5.52
C ASN A 264 6.43 25.24 -5.12
N LYS A 265 7.24 24.70 -6.06
CA LYS A 265 8.61 24.25 -5.75
C LYS A 265 9.50 25.34 -5.16
N ALA A 266 9.26 26.61 -5.47
CA ALA A 266 10.03 27.73 -4.94
C ALA A 266 9.57 28.18 -3.54
N GLN A 267 8.44 27.68 -3.04
CA GLN A 267 7.91 28.04 -1.73
C GLN A 267 8.79 27.46 -0.62
N ALA A 268 9.03 28.26 0.43
CA ALA A 268 9.75 27.80 1.61
C ALA A 268 8.83 26.92 2.48
N TYR A 269 9.33 25.75 2.86
CA TYR A 269 8.66 24.82 3.77
C TYR A 269 9.42 24.70 5.10
N PRO A 270 8.74 24.39 6.22
CA PRO A 270 9.39 24.17 7.50
C PRO A 270 10.43 23.04 7.43
N LEU A 271 11.64 23.30 7.92
CA LEU A 271 12.68 22.30 8.07
C LEU A 271 12.62 21.70 9.48
N SER A 272 12.07 20.50 9.60
CA SER A 272 11.87 19.81 10.89
C SER A 272 13.12 19.06 11.40
N TYR A 273 14.16 18.94 10.56
CA TYR A 273 15.35 18.15 10.86
C TYR A 273 16.48 18.97 11.48
N THR A 274 17.00 18.49 12.60
CA THR A 274 18.01 19.20 13.42
C THR A 274 19.45 19.02 12.94
N ASP A 275 19.68 18.10 12.01
CA ASP A 275 20.97 17.71 11.45
C ASP A 275 21.12 18.11 9.97
N VAL A 276 20.20 18.92 9.45
CA VAL A 276 20.27 19.51 8.11
C VAL A 276 20.59 21.00 8.24
N THR A 277 21.61 21.46 7.51
CA THR A 277 22.02 22.87 7.56
C THR A 277 21.00 23.73 6.81
N SER A 278 20.28 24.61 7.51
CA SER A 278 19.29 25.50 6.91
C SER A 278 19.89 26.44 5.85
N GLY A 279 19.10 26.79 4.84
CA GLY A 279 19.48 27.78 3.82
C GLY A 279 20.31 27.25 2.65
N THR A 280 20.53 25.93 2.57
CA THR A 280 21.12 25.26 1.41
C THR A 280 20.04 24.78 0.43
N GLU A 281 20.42 24.50 -0.83
CA GLU A 281 19.51 23.89 -1.82
C GLU A 281 19.00 22.52 -1.34
N ALA A 282 19.90 21.71 -0.76
CA ALA A 282 19.55 20.44 -0.15
C ALA A 282 18.50 20.57 0.97
N ALA A 283 18.64 21.56 1.86
CA ALA A 283 17.67 21.80 2.92
C ALA A 283 16.29 22.16 2.37
N HIS A 284 16.25 22.91 1.27
CA HIS A 284 15.01 23.25 0.56
C HIS A 284 14.37 22.00 -0.06
N ALA A 285 15.14 21.17 -0.76
CA ALA A 285 14.68 19.91 -1.33
C ALA A 285 14.11 18.96 -0.25
N ILE A 286 14.84 18.80 0.85
CA ILE A 286 14.42 17.96 1.99
C ILE A 286 13.13 18.48 2.60
N ALA A 287 13.03 19.79 2.89
CA ALA A 287 11.82 20.39 3.47
C ALA A 287 10.62 20.29 2.52
N TYR A 288 10.83 20.45 1.21
CA TYR A 288 9.79 20.27 0.21
C TYR A 288 9.25 18.83 0.24
N LEU A 289 10.13 17.83 0.15
CA LEU A 289 9.73 16.42 0.12
C LEU A 289 9.11 15.96 1.45
N ASP A 290 9.59 16.45 2.59
CA ASP A 290 8.99 16.20 3.92
C ASP A 290 7.58 16.81 4.02
N SER A 291 7.33 17.97 3.41
CA SER A 291 6.00 18.59 3.41
C SER A 291 4.91 17.73 2.75
N TYR A 292 5.30 16.79 1.87
CA TYR A 292 4.41 15.80 1.23
C TYR A 292 4.54 14.39 1.84
N GLY A 293 5.37 14.22 2.89
CA GLY A 293 5.58 12.93 3.54
C GLY A 293 6.32 11.92 2.65
N LEU A 294 7.06 12.40 1.63
CA LEU A 294 7.71 11.53 0.63
C LEU A 294 8.95 10.83 1.19
N LEU A 295 9.62 11.44 2.18
CA LEU A 295 10.85 10.91 2.80
C LEU A 295 10.63 10.30 4.20
N THR A 296 9.48 10.54 4.82
CA THR A 296 9.23 10.13 6.21
C THR A 296 9.08 8.61 6.31
N ARG A 297 10.01 7.94 7.01
CA ARG A 297 9.89 6.52 7.31
C ARG A 297 8.99 6.28 8.52
N TYR A 298 8.10 5.31 8.39
CA TYR A 298 7.16 4.93 9.44
C TYR A 298 7.33 3.44 9.79
N ALA A 299 7.22 3.11 11.07
CA ALA A 299 6.98 1.74 11.50
C ALA A 299 5.53 1.33 11.16
N ARG A 300 5.23 0.02 11.26
CA ARG A 300 3.90 -0.54 10.97
C ARG A 300 2.77 0.08 11.80
N ASP A 301 3.08 0.55 13.00
CA ASP A 301 2.14 1.23 13.91
C ASP A 301 1.94 2.73 13.60
N GLY A 302 2.61 3.24 12.57
CA GLY A 302 2.53 4.65 12.16
C GLY A 302 3.50 5.58 12.88
N SER A 303 4.33 5.08 13.79
CA SER A 303 5.37 5.88 14.46
C SER A 303 6.50 6.24 13.50
N ALA A 304 6.98 7.49 13.56
CA ALA A 304 8.09 7.94 12.72
C ALA A 304 9.41 7.33 13.20
N LEU A 305 10.15 6.66 12.31
CA LEU A 305 11.40 5.97 12.65
C LEU A 305 12.57 6.93 12.89
N ASP A 306 12.53 8.08 12.23
CA ASP A 306 13.67 9.02 12.15
C ASP A 306 13.59 10.18 13.16
N GLY A 307 12.44 10.39 13.80
CA GLY A 307 12.22 11.54 14.68
C GLY A 307 12.61 12.85 14.00
N THR A 308 13.55 13.59 14.61
CA THR A 308 14.03 14.90 14.12
C THR A 308 15.41 14.84 13.43
N LYS A 309 15.80 13.67 12.92
CA LYS A 309 17.10 13.45 12.25
C LYS A 309 16.90 12.96 10.82
N PHE A 310 17.43 13.68 9.85
CA PHE A 310 17.39 13.29 8.43
C PHE A 310 18.55 12.38 8.03
N ARG A 311 19.72 12.51 8.69
CA ARG A 311 20.97 11.80 8.38
C ARG A 311 21.47 12.05 6.94
N PRO A 312 21.70 13.31 6.54
CA PRO A 312 21.98 13.66 5.13
C PRO A 312 23.22 12.98 4.54
N GLY A 313 24.23 12.66 5.36
CA GLY A 313 25.48 12.03 4.92
C GLY A 313 25.47 10.50 4.91
N GLU A 314 24.41 9.84 5.40
CA GLU A 314 24.28 8.38 5.31
C GLU A 314 23.89 7.98 3.88
N ALA A 315 24.29 6.77 3.46
CA ALA A 315 23.85 6.23 2.18
C ALA A 315 22.34 5.95 2.23
N ILE A 316 21.63 6.26 1.14
CA ILE A 316 20.22 5.89 1.04
C ILE A 316 20.10 4.38 0.80
N THR A 317 19.20 3.72 1.51
CA THR A 317 18.99 2.27 1.36
C THR A 317 18.08 1.93 0.19
N ARG A 318 18.09 0.68 -0.24
CA ARG A 318 17.17 0.14 -1.25
C ARG A 318 15.70 0.32 -0.86
N GLY A 319 15.36 0.07 0.41
CA GLY A 319 14.02 0.27 0.95
C GLY A 319 13.58 1.72 0.94
N GLU A 320 14.50 2.64 1.27
CA GLU A 320 14.24 4.08 1.25
C GLU A 320 14.00 4.62 -0.15
N PHE A 321 14.85 4.21 -1.09
CA PHE A 321 14.73 4.63 -2.48
C PHE A 321 13.45 4.08 -3.11
N ALA A 322 13.11 2.80 -2.89
CA ALA A 322 11.87 2.21 -3.38
C ALA A 322 10.62 2.89 -2.78
N MET A 323 10.63 3.18 -1.48
CA MET A 323 9.57 3.93 -0.81
C MET A 323 9.39 5.32 -1.43
N LEU A 324 10.49 6.08 -1.52
CA LEU A 324 10.48 7.43 -2.08
C LEU A 324 9.94 7.41 -3.51
N LEU A 325 10.47 6.53 -4.35
CA LEU A 325 10.07 6.41 -5.75
C LEU A 325 8.58 6.05 -5.89
N HIS A 326 8.09 5.07 -5.11
CA HIS A 326 6.68 4.70 -5.09
C HIS A 326 5.78 5.87 -4.69
N ARG A 327 6.12 6.60 -3.61
CA ARG A 327 5.30 7.69 -3.09
C ARG A 327 5.16 8.88 -4.05
N LEU A 328 6.08 9.04 -5.01
CA LEU A 328 5.95 10.06 -6.07
C LEU A 328 4.74 9.83 -6.99
N SER A 329 4.18 8.61 -7.00
CA SER A 329 2.92 8.31 -7.71
C SER A 329 1.67 8.78 -6.96
N PHE A 330 1.80 9.11 -5.67
CA PHE A 330 0.68 9.32 -4.75
C PHE A 330 -0.34 8.18 -4.71
N GLN A 331 0.07 6.97 -5.12
CA GLN A 331 -0.73 5.76 -4.96
C GLN A 331 -0.79 5.34 -3.48
N PRO A 332 -1.86 4.63 -3.07
CA PRO A 332 -1.96 4.04 -1.74
C PRO A 332 -0.76 3.12 -1.44
N SER A 333 -0.43 2.93 -0.16
CA SER A 333 0.66 2.03 0.21
C SER A 333 0.45 0.62 -0.36
N PRO A 334 1.50 -0.03 -0.89
CA PRO A 334 1.39 -1.33 -1.52
C PRO A 334 1.30 -2.46 -0.49
N GLU A 335 0.17 -2.61 0.21
CA GLU A 335 0.12 -3.44 1.43
C GLU A 335 0.15 -4.97 1.23
N PHE A 336 -0.24 -5.49 0.05
CA PHE A 336 -0.32 -6.94 -0.12
C PHE A 336 -0.07 -7.40 -1.55
N TYR A 337 0.86 -8.35 -1.70
CA TYR A 337 1.10 -9.07 -2.95
C TYR A 337 1.09 -10.58 -2.72
N TYR A 338 0.48 -11.31 -3.66
CA TYR A 338 0.45 -12.77 -3.63
C TYR A 338 1.81 -13.40 -3.98
N ALA A 339 2.69 -12.65 -4.65
CA ALA A 339 4.04 -13.07 -5.00
C ALA A 339 5.05 -12.37 -4.08
N VAL A 340 5.71 -13.14 -3.21
CA VAL A 340 6.76 -12.65 -2.31
C VAL A 340 7.98 -13.57 -2.38
N PRO A 341 9.21 -13.04 -2.33
CA PRO A 341 10.40 -13.87 -2.14
C PRO A 341 10.32 -14.68 -0.84
N ALA A 342 10.83 -15.92 -0.85
CA ALA A 342 10.57 -16.91 0.21
C ALA A 342 11.09 -16.50 1.61
N ASP A 343 12.20 -15.77 1.68
CA ASP A 343 12.85 -15.38 2.94
C ASP A 343 12.65 -13.89 3.26
N MET A 344 11.66 -13.25 2.64
CA MET A 344 11.38 -11.84 2.86
C MET A 344 10.79 -11.60 4.26
N ASP A 345 11.43 -10.74 5.06
CA ASP A 345 10.86 -10.26 6.32
C ASP A 345 9.70 -9.31 6.04
N LEU A 346 8.47 -9.82 6.18
CA LEU A 346 7.25 -9.04 5.94
C LEU A 346 6.98 -8.02 7.06
N GLU A 347 7.61 -8.16 8.23
CA GLU A 347 7.50 -7.18 9.33
C GLU A 347 8.45 -6.00 9.17
N HIS A 348 9.41 -6.10 8.25
CA HIS A 348 10.29 -4.99 7.91
C HIS A 348 9.48 -3.79 7.36
N TRP A 349 9.76 -2.58 7.85
CA TRP A 349 8.99 -1.37 7.51
C TRP A 349 8.91 -1.08 6.00
N ALA A 350 9.95 -1.48 5.25
CA ALA A 350 10.05 -1.28 3.81
C ALA A 350 9.53 -2.45 2.97
N SER A 351 9.03 -3.53 3.59
CA SER A 351 8.77 -4.81 2.92
C SER A 351 7.85 -4.66 1.71
N SER A 352 6.71 -3.99 1.90
CA SER A 352 5.74 -3.64 0.86
C SER A 352 6.38 -2.90 -0.34
N TYR A 353 7.21 -1.90 -0.06
CA TYR A 353 7.84 -1.07 -1.10
C TYR A 353 8.89 -1.83 -1.91
N VAL A 354 9.72 -2.66 -1.26
CA VAL A 354 10.72 -3.45 -1.98
C VAL A 354 10.08 -4.60 -2.77
N ILE A 355 9.01 -5.21 -2.26
CA ILE A 355 8.24 -6.23 -3.00
C ILE A 355 7.58 -5.58 -4.23
N TYR A 356 6.98 -4.41 -4.08
CA TYR A 356 6.46 -3.64 -5.22
C TYR A 356 7.56 -3.36 -6.25
N GLY A 357 8.69 -2.82 -5.80
CA GLY A 357 9.84 -2.54 -6.65
C GLY A 357 10.34 -3.77 -7.39
N TRP A 358 10.36 -4.93 -6.74
CA TRP A 358 10.72 -6.21 -7.38
C TRP A 358 9.71 -6.64 -8.45
N ILE A 359 8.40 -6.60 -8.15
CA ILE A 359 7.35 -6.96 -9.11
C ILE A 359 7.35 -6.03 -10.33
N CYS A 360 7.65 -4.74 -10.12
CA CYS A 360 7.74 -3.75 -11.18
C CYS A 360 9.11 -3.72 -11.89
N GLY A 361 10.05 -4.61 -11.52
CA GLY A 361 11.38 -4.70 -12.13
C GLY A 361 12.35 -3.56 -11.77
N TRP A 362 12.01 -2.76 -10.76
CA TRP A 362 12.87 -1.69 -10.23
C TRP A 362 14.06 -2.25 -9.47
N LEU A 363 13.83 -3.35 -8.74
CA LEU A 363 14.82 -4.02 -7.91
C LEU A 363 14.97 -5.49 -8.32
N GLU A 364 16.19 -5.99 -8.25
CA GLU A 364 16.48 -7.42 -8.37
C GLU A 364 16.72 -8.02 -6.98
N ALA A 365 16.28 -9.27 -6.79
CA ALA A 365 16.56 -10.04 -5.58
C ALA A 365 17.94 -10.72 -5.68
N ASP A 366 18.66 -10.78 -4.56
CA ASP A 366 19.86 -11.60 -4.41
C ASP A 366 19.47 -12.93 -3.79
N GLY A 367 19.23 -13.94 -4.64
CA GLY A 367 18.56 -15.17 -4.20
C GLY A 367 17.11 -14.91 -3.79
N SER A 368 16.82 -15.02 -2.49
CA SER A 368 15.49 -14.83 -1.89
C SER A 368 15.35 -13.53 -1.10
N ASP A 369 16.40 -12.70 -1.00
CA ASP A 369 16.40 -11.46 -0.22
C ASP A 369 16.44 -10.22 -1.12
N LEU A 370 15.64 -9.20 -0.78
CA LEU A 370 15.60 -7.90 -1.44
C LEU A 370 16.53 -6.87 -0.79
N ARG A 371 17.11 -7.18 0.37
CA ARG A 371 18.11 -6.41 1.10
C ARG A 371 17.67 -4.95 1.34
N PRO A 372 16.55 -4.72 2.04
CA PRO A 372 15.96 -3.38 2.17
C PRO A 372 16.86 -2.36 2.90
N ASP A 373 17.75 -2.83 3.78
CA ASP A 373 18.66 -1.98 4.56
C ASP A 373 20.02 -1.73 3.86
N ASP A 374 20.33 -2.46 2.79
CA ASP A 374 21.56 -2.25 2.05
C ASP A 374 21.53 -0.92 1.28
N PRO A 375 22.67 -0.20 1.18
CA PRO A 375 22.79 0.95 0.30
C PRO A 375 22.40 0.62 -1.13
N ILE A 376 21.58 1.47 -1.76
CA ILE A 376 21.29 1.33 -3.19
C ILE A 376 22.49 1.83 -4.01
N THR A 377 22.86 1.07 -5.04
CA THR A 377 23.88 1.52 -6.00
C THR A 377 23.28 2.48 -7.03
N CYS A 378 24.10 3.32 -7.66
CA CYS A 378 23.66 4.19 -8.73
C CYS A 378 23.15 3.38 -9.94
N THR A 379 23.73 2.20 -10.22
CA THR A 379 23.20 1.25 -11.22
C THR A 379 21.77 0.79 -10.90
N GLU A 380 21.50 0.41 -9.66
CA GLU A 380 20.17 -0.04 -9.21
C GLU A 380 19.16 1.12 -9.23
N ALA A 381 19.54 2.28 -8.72
CA ALA A 381 18.71 3.48 -8.78
C ALA A 381 18.39 3.87 -10.23
N ALA A 382 19.36 3.78 -11.15
CA ALA A 382 19.16 4.01 -12.58
C ALA A 382 18.15 3.05 -13.21
N GLN A 383 18.22 1.76 -12.87
CA GLN A 383 17.25 0.76 -13.32
C GLN A 383 15.84 1.13 -12.86
N ALA A 384 15.66 1.45 -11.58
CA ALA A 384 14.38 1.85 -11.02
C ALA A 384 13.79 3.09 -11.72
N LEU A 385 14.59 4.14 -11.92
CA LEU A 385 14.15 5.35 -12.65
C LEU A 385 13.79 5.05 -14.11
N ARG A 386 14.56 4.20 -14.80
CA ARG A 386 14.26 3.77 -16.17
C ARG A 386 12.92 3.02 -16.25
N CYS A 387 12.68 2.08 -15.34
CA CYS A 387 11.41 1.37 -15.28
C CYS A 387 10.22 2.33 -15.10
N VAL A 388 10.34 3.32 -14.22
CA VAL A 388 9.29 4.34 -14.03
C VAL A 388 9.11 5.19 -15.28
N ALA A 389 10.20 5.60 -15.96
CA ALA A 389 10.10 6.37 -17.19
C ALA A 389 9.40 5.60 -18.32
N GLU A 390 9.63 4.29 -18.42
CA GLU A 390 9.07 3.43 -19.47
C GLU A 390 7.65 2.93 -19.18
N GLN A 391 7.35 2.63 -17.92
CA GLN A 391 6.16 1.86 -17.52
C GLN A 391 5.25 2.63 -16.55
N GLY A 392 5.71 3.77 -16.02
CA GLY A 392 5.02 4.51 -14.97
C GLY A 392 4.97 3.72 -13.66
N TYR A 393 3.82 3.80 -12.99
CA TYR A 393 3.55 3.14 -11.71
C TYR A 393 2.41 2.12 -11.88
N PRO A 394 2.70 0.93 -12.42
CA PRO A 394 1.66 -0.08 -12.60
C PRO A 394 1.11 -0.51 -11.24
N ILE A 395 -0.16 -0.93 -11.21
CA ILE A 395 -0.78 -1.57 -10.05
C ILE A 395 -0.73 -3.08 -10.29
N PRO A 396 0.18 -3.83 -9.64
CA PRO A 396 0.32 -5.26 -9.88
C PRO A 396 -1.01 -6.01 -9.64
N GLY A 397 -1.34 -6.92 -10.56
CA GLY A 397 -2.59 -7.69 -10.50
C GLY A 397 -3.77 -7.05 -11.26
N VAL A 398 -3.64 -5.82 -11.75
CA VAL A 398 -4.61 -5.18 -12.65
C VAL A 398 -4.02 -5.19 -14.07
N THR A 399 -4.55 -6.03 -14.96
CA THR A 399 -4.23 -5.94 -16.40
C THR A 399 -5.02 -4.80 -17.04
N ASN A 400 -4.34 -3.90 -17.73
CA ASN A 400 -4.95 -2.84 -18.55
C ASN A 400 -5.86 -3.36 -19.66
#